data_AF-Q98RB4-F1
#
_entry.id   AF-Q98RB4-F1
#
_cell.length_a   1.000
_cell.length_b   1.000
_cell.length_c   1.000
_cell.angle_alpha   90.00
_cell.angle_beta   90.00
_cell.angle_gamma   90.00
#
_symmetry.space_group_name_H-M   'P 1'
#
loop_
_entity.id
_entity.type
_entity.pdbx_description
1 polymer ?
#
loop_
_entity_poly.entity_id
_entity_poly.type
_entity_poly.pdbx_seq_one_letter_code
_entity_poly.pdbx_strand_id
1 'polypeptide(L)'
;MYFEYSENEVNYLKRKDKKLAKAIEKIGFIKREIKPNLFVAIVHSIIGQQISTKAHKTLWKRFEEKVKNIDAKTLASFDLFDFDGIGIANRKLTYILDFAKKVYNKEFDIDALYSMSDNEAIKSLSSLKGIGQWTAEMAMIFSMQRKNILSYKDLAIIRAIKMLYGYKDVDKITFEKLEKRYSPFASIASLYLWEIASGKWDFSNDKNTKKQSLNSNHLYSKNDEKFAVYKFDFGYIKIAHEDEKIKLIKRVFDPLDFGTKTDLTNLVYFQLLDYFDGKKIEFNFPYFLKGTNFQKRVWNELLKIPYGKTKTYKEIAIAIGDPRASRAVGMANNKNPISIFVPCHRVVGSNGKLVGYATGVDMKEMLLKIEKKANEKL
;
A
#
# COMPACT_ATOMS: atom_id res chain seq x y z
N MET A 1 7.69 -25.28 -0.30
CA MET A 1 9.13 -25.08 -0.58
C MET A 1 9.49 -23.65 -0.20
N TYR A 2 10.72 -23.41 0.26
CA TYR A 2 11.19 -22.08 0.66
C TYR A 2 12.34 -21.63 -0.24
N PHE A 3 12.55 -20.32 -0.37
CA PHE A 3 13.66 -19.75 -1.11
C PHE A 3 14.99 -20.16 -0.47
N GLU A 4 15.85 -20.81 -1.24
CA GLU A 4 17.08 -21.42 -0.72
C GLU A 4 18.26 -20.43 -0.67
N TYR A 5 18.73 -20.16 0.54
CA TYR A 5 19.98 -19.43 0.82
C TYR A 5 20.50 -19.82 2.21
N SER A 6 21.75 -19.47 2.52
CA SER A 6 22.41 -19.81 3.78
C SER A 6 22.94 -18.58 4.51
N GLU A 7 23.51 -18.80 5.69
CA GLU A 7 24.23 -17.77 6.44
C GLU A 7 25.41 -17.19 5.65
N ASN A 8 25.96 -17.90 4.65
CA ASN A 8 27.06 -17.38 3.83
C ASN A 8 26.62 -16.17 2.99
N GLU A 9 25.47 -16.25 2.33
CA GLU A 9 24.90 -15.14 1.55
C GLU A 9 24.50 -13.98 2.46
N VAL A 10 23.93 -14.28 3.64
CA VAL A 10 23.61 -13.28 4.66
C VAL A 10 24.85 -12.52 5.10
N ASN A 11 25.90 -13.25 5.49
CA ASN A 11 27.15 -12.67 5.95
C ASN A 11 27.84 -11.85 4.86
N TYR A 12 27.70 -12.24 3.58
CA TYR A 12 28.14 -11.41 2.46
C TYR A 12 27.45 -10.05 2.47
N LEU A 13 26.12 -10.01 2.54
CA LEU A 13 25.35 -8.76 2.56
C LEU A 13 25.73 -7.89 3.77
N LYS A 14 25.88 -8.50 4.96
CA LYS A 14 26.32 -7.81 6.18
C LYS A 14 27.68 -7.12 6.00
N ARG A 15 28.63 -7.77 5.33
CA ARG A 15 29.96 -7.17 5.04
C ARG A 15 29.88 -6.04 4.02
N LYS A 16 29.02 -6.16 3.01
CA LYS A 16 28.89 -5.17 1.92
C LYS A 16 28.11 -3.93 2.31
N ASP A 17 27.18 -4.03 3.26
CA ASP A 17 26.38 -2.90 3.69
C ASP A 17 26.10 -2.91 5.19
N LYS A 18 26.75 -1.99 5.91
CA LYS A 18 26.61 -1.88 7.37
C LYS A 18 25.19 -1.51 7.83
N LYS A 19 24.44 -0.72 7.04
CA LYS A 19 23.06 -0.35 7.42
C LYS A 19 22.14 -1.55 7.25
N LEU A 20 22.24 -2.25 6.12
CA LEU A 20 21.51 -3.49 5.90
C LEU A 20 21.93 -4.57 6.91
N ALA A 21 23.20 -4.62 7.32
CA ALA A 21 23.69 -5.58 8.30
C ALA A 21 22.95 -5.49 9.63
N LYS A 22 22.77 -4.27 10.15
CA LYS A 22 22.00 -4.02 11.36
C LYS A 22 20.55 -4.49 11.20
N ALA A 23 19.95 -4.20 10.05
CA ALA A 23 18.59 -4.66 9.74
C ALA A 23 18.47 -6.18 9.74
N ILE A 24 19.42 -6.87 9.12
CA ILE A 24 19.49 -8.32 9.09
C ILE A 24 19.61 -8.90 10.50
N GLU A 25 20.46 -8.33 11.36
CA GLU A 25 20.66 -8.82 12.73
C GLU A 25 19.39 -8.78 13.58
N LYS A 26 18.54 -7.76 13.40
CA LYS A 26 17.26 -7.64 14.11
C LYS A 26 16.16 -8.49 13.49
N ILE A 27 16.10 -8.56 12.16
CA ILE A 27 15.07 -9.32 11.45
C ILE A 27 15.31 -10.83 11.60
N GLY A 28 16.57 -11.25 11.66
CA GLY A 28 16.97 -12.65 11.69
C GLY A 28 16.86 -13.33 10.32
N PHE A 29 17.05 -14.65 10.29
CA PHE A 29 16.94 -15.43 9.06
C PHE A 29 15.49 -15.49 8.55
N ILE A 30 15.27 -15.18 7.28
CA ILE A 30 13.92 -15.11 6.68
C ILE A 30 13.60 -16.42 5.96
N LYS A 31 12.52 -17.08 6.38
CA LYS A 31 11.92 -18.16 5.60
C LYS A 31 10.83 -17.60 4.69
N ARG A 32 11.06 -17.63 3.38
CA ARG A 32 10.12 -17.13 2.37
C ARG A 32 9.60 -18.25 1.50
N GLU A 33 8.29 -18.42 1.44
CA GLU A 33 7.65 -19.42 0.58
C GLU A 33 7.82 -19.10 -0.90
N ILE A 34 7.96 -20.15 -1.72
CA ILE A 34 8.10 -20.05 -3.18
C ILE A 34 7.04 -20.88 -3.91
N LYS A 35 6.84 -20.55 -5.18
CA LYS A 35 6.00 -21.27 -6.14
C LYS A 35 6.90 -21.88 -7.23
N PRO A 36 7.39 -23.13 -7.07
CA PRO A 36 8.47 -23.67 -7.89
C PRO A 36 8.09 -23.87 -9.38
N ASN A 37 6.80 -24.07 -9.67
CA ASN A 37 6.33 -24.16 -11.06
C ASN A 37 6.20 -22.76 -11.66
N LEU A 38 7.17 -22.36 -12.50
CA LEU A 38 7.22 -21.05 -13.14
C LEU A 38 6.00 -20.77 -14.02
N PHE A 39 5.53 -21.77 -14.79
CA PHE A 39 4.35 -21.63 -15.64
C PHE A 39 3.12 -21.26 -14.81
N VAL A 40 2.85 -22.04 -13.76
CA VAL A 40 1.73 -21.79 -12.83
C VAL A 40 1.90 -20.44 -12.12
N ALA A 41 3.12 -20.09 -11.72
CA ALA A 41 3.40 -18.82 -11.05
C ALA A 41 3.11 -17.60 -11.94
N ILE A 42 3.44 -17.67 -13.23
CA ILE A 42 3.12 -16.62 -14.21
C ILE A 42 1.61 -16.49 -14.38
N VAL A 43 0.90 -17.60 -14.59
CA VAL A 43 -0.57 -17.61 -14.73
C VAL A 43 -1.24 -17.02 -13.48
N HIS A 44 -0.83 -17.48 -12.29
CA HIS A 44 -1.28 -16.95 -11.01
C HIS A 44 -1.02 -15.45 -10.89
N SER A 45 0.17 -14.98 -11.27
CA SER A 45 0.49 -13.56 -11.23
C SER A 45 -0.41 -12.73 -12.15
N ILE A 46 -0.65 -13.16 -13.39
CA ILE A 46 -1.51 -12.44 -14.35
C ILE A 46 -2.94 -12.33 -13.81
N ILE A 47 -3.50 -13.39 -13.22
CA ILE A 47 -4.82 -13.36 -12.61
C ILE A 47 -4.87 -12.33 -11.47
N GLY A 48 -3.84 -12.32 -10.61
CA GLY A 48 -3.74 -11.44 -9.44
C GLY A 48 -3.45 -9.96 -9.70
N GLN A 49 -3.12 -9.55 -10.92
CA GLN A 49 -2.78 -8.15 -11.21
C GLN A 49 -3.94 -7.18 -10.93
N GLN A 50 -3.66 -6.04 -10.29
CA GLN A 50 -4.63 -4.95 -10.08
C GLN A 50 -5.93 -5.37 -9.37
N ILE A 51 -5.90 -6.42 -8.55
CA ILE A 51 -7.03 -6.87 -7.73
C ILE A 51 -6.57 -7.15 -6.29
N SER A 52 -7.52 -7.18 -5.35
CA SER A 52 -7.19 -7.50 -3.96
C SER A 52 -6.72 -8.95 -3.80
N THR A 53 -5.97 -9.23 -2.74
CA THR A 53 -5.54 -10.60 -2.40
C THR A 53 -6.73 -11.55 -2.20
N LYS A 54 -7.84 -11.06 -1.63
CA LYS A 54 -9.08 -11.83 -1.47
C LYS A 54 -9.72 -12.16 -2.83
N ALA A 55 -9.85 -11.16 -3.72
CA ALA A 55 -10.38 -11.38 -5.06
C ALA A 55 -9.51 -12.35 -5.85
N HIS A 56 -8.18 -12.20 -5.76
CA HIS A 56 -7.25 -13.11 -6.38
C HIS A 56 -7.43 -14.55 -5.90
N LYS A 57 -7.48 -14.79 -4.58
CA LYS A 57 -7.73 -16.14 -4.03
C LYS A 57 -9.02 -16.75 -4.56
N THR A 58 -10.10 -15.98 -4.62
CA THR A 58 -11.39 -16.45 -5.15
C THR A 58 -11.29 -16.81 -6.64
N LEU A 59 -10.71 -15.93 -7.46
CA LEU A 59 -10.58 -16.17 -8.90
C LEU A 59 -9.61 -17.30 -9.21
N TRP A 60 -8.53 -17.42 -8.45
CA TRP A 60 -7.57 -18.52 -8.56
C TRP A 60 -8.24 -19.87 -8.31
N LYS A 61 -9.02 -20.00 -7.23
CA LYS A 61 -9.77 -21.22 -6.93
C LYS A 61 -10.74 -21.60 -8.07
N ARG A 62 -11.50 -20.63 -8.60
CA ARG A 62 -12.40 -20.87 -9.74
C ARG A 62 -11.63 -21.31 -11.00
N PHE A 63 -10.47 -20.72 -11.23
CA PHE A 63 -9.59 -21.08 -12.35
C PHE A 63 -9.03 -22.50 -12.20
N GLU A 64 -8.56 -22.87 -11.01
CA GLU A 64 -8.12 -24.24 -10.70
C GLU A 64 -9.26 -25.25 -10.88
N GLU A 65 -10.46 -24.95 -10.38
CA GLU A 65 -11.63 -25.83 -10.54
C GLU A 65 -12.03 -26.03 -12.02
N LYS A 66 -11.94 -24.97 -12.83
CA LYS A 66 -12.28 -25.01 -14.26
C LYS A 66 -11.25 -25.78 -15.07
N VAL A 67 -9.96 -25.51 -14.84
CA VAL A 67 -8.85 -26.04 -15.67
C VAL A 67 -8.38 -27.42 -15.17
N LYS A 68 -8.56 -27.70 -13.87
CA LYS A 68 -8.07 -28.87 -13.12
C LYS A 68 -6.55 -28.98 -13.07
N ASN A 69 -5.90 -29.09 -14.22
CA ASN A 69 -4.45 -29.22 -14.33
C ASN A 69 -3.85 -28.03 -15.08
N ILE A 70 -3.10 -27.18 -14.39
CA ILE A 70 -2.56 -25.94 -14.94
C ILE A 70 -1.20 -26.21 -15.57
N ASP A 71 -1.22 -26.63 -16.84
CA ASP A 71 -0.03 -26.76 -17.68
C ASP A 71 -0.26 -26.16 -19.08
N ALA A 72 0.83 -26.02 -19.84
CA ALA A 72 0.80 -25.39 -21.16
C ALA A 72 -0.10 -26.14 -22.14
N LYS A 73 -0.07 -27.48 -22.12
CA LYS A 73 -0.87 -28.33 -23.02
C LYS A 73 -2.36 -28.15 -22.77
N THR A 74 -2.76 -28.20 -21.50
CA THR A 74 -4.16 -28.10 -21.06
C THR A 74 -4.69 -26.70 -21.32
N LEU A 75 -3.93 -25.64 -21.00
CA LEU A 75 -4.36 -24.28 -21.27
C LEU A 75 -4.36 -23.93 -22.77
N ALA A 76 -3.48 -24.52 -23.58
CA ALA A 76 -3.46 -24.26 -25.01
C ALA A 76 -4.70 -24.79 -25.75
N SER A 77 -5.42 -25.78 -25.19
CA SER A 77 -6.65 -26.31 -25.78
C SER A 77 -7.91 -25.51 -25.45
N PHE A 78 -7.82 -24.52 -24.54
CA PHE A 78 -8.95 -23.65 -24.22
C PHE A 78 -8.97 -22.40 -25.11
N ASP A 79 -10.18 -21.88 -25.32
CA ASP A 79 -10.44 -20.57 -25.89
C ASP A 79 -11.10 -19.63 -24.88
N LEU A 80 -11.23 -18.35 -25.22
CA LEU A 80 -11.72 -17.33 -24.29
C LEU A 80 -13.15 -17.61 -23.78
N PHE A 81 -14.03 -18.13 -24.65
CA PHE A 81 -15.43 -18.41 -24.32
C PHE A 81 -15.58 -19.54 -23.29
N ASP A 82 -14.58 -20.43 -23.17
CA ASP A 82 -14.62 -21.48 -22.16
C ASP A 82 -14.59 -20.93 -20.73
N PHE A 83 -14.13 -19.69 -20.55
CA PHE A 83 -14.01 -19.01 -19.27
C PHE A 83 -15.16 -18.05 -18.98
N ASP A 84 -16.25 -18.12 -19.73
CA ASP A 84 -17.43 -17.29 -19.49
C ASP A 84 -17.94 -17.45 -18.05
N GLY A 85 -18.22 -16.30 -17.41
CA GLY A 85 -18.70 -16.25 -16.03
C GLY A 85 -17.64 -16.49 -14.94
N ILE A 86 -16.37 -16.75 -15.27
CA ILE A 86 -15.33 -17.01 -14.25
C ILE A 86 -14.98 -15.77 -13.41
N GLY A 87 -15.19 -14.58 -13.97
CA GLY A 87 -14.91 -13.28 -13.33
C GLY A 87 -13.48 -12.77 -13.51
N ILE A 88 -12.67 -13.44 -14.34
CA ILE A 88 -11.35 -12.97 -14.77
C ILE A 88 -11.54 -12.12 -16.02
N ALA A 89 -10.91 -10.95 -16.07
CA ALA A 89 -11.01 -10.07 -17.25
C ALA A 89 -10.49 -10.76 -18.52
N ASN A 90 -11.22 -10.65 -19.63
CA ASN A 90 -10.87 -11.27 -20.91
C ASN A 90 -9.43 -10.98 -21.34
N ARG A 91 -8.96 -9.73 -21.15
CA ARG A 91 -7.58 -9.35 -21.45
C ARG A 91 -6.53 -10.21 -20.73
N LYS A 92 -6.76 -10.57 -19.46
CA LYS A 92 -5.87 -11.45 -18.68
C LYS A 92 -5.93 -12.88 -19.17
N LEU A 93 -7.12 -13.38 -19.48
CA LEU A 93 -7.31 -14.70 -20.07
C LEU A 93 -6.61 -14.79 -21.43
N THR A 94 -6.69 -13.76 -22.27
CA THR A 94 -5.97 -13.69 -23.54
C THR A 94 -4.46 -13.82 -23.32
N TYR A 95 -3.91 -13.17 -22.30
CA TYR A 95 -2.48 -13.27 -21.98
C TYR A 95 -2.07 -14.65 -21.51
N ILE A 96 -2.89 -15.27 -20.66
CA ILE A 96 -2.67 -16.62 -20.14
C ILE A 96 -2.71 -17.65 -21.27
N LEU A 97 -3.70 -17.57 -22.17
CA LEU A 97 -3.86 -18.49 -23.28
C LEU A 97 -2.78 -18.26 -24.37
N ASP A 98 -2.41 -17.01 -24.67
CA ASP A 98 -1.28 -16.67 -25.57
C ASP A 98 0.02 -17.25 -25.03
N PHE A 99 0.28 -17.10 -23.72
CA PHE A 99 1.45 -17.68 -23.07
C PHE A 99 1.45 -19.21 -23.12
N ALA A 100 0.32 -19.85 -22.79
CA ALA A 100 0.19 -21.31 -22.86
C ALA A 100 0.44 -21.86 -24.26
N LYS A 101 -0.17 -21.24 -25.28
CA LYS A 101 0.01 -21.61 -26.69
C LYS A 101 1.47 -21.49 -27.13
N LYS A 102 2.15 -20.40 -26.76
CA LYS A 102 3.58 -20.20 -27.06
C LYS A 102 4.48 -21.27 -26.43
N VAL A 103 4.23 -21.61 -25.16
CA VAL A 103 5.00 -22.66 -24.48
C VAL A 103 4.72 -24.03 -25.12
N TYR A 104 3.45 -24.34 -25.38
CA TYR A 104 3.05 -25.61 -25.98
C TYR A 104 3.61 -25.80 -27.41
N ASN A 105 3.58 -24.74 -28.22
CA ASN A 105 4.11 -24.74 -29.59
C ASN A 105 5.64 -24.60 -29.66
N LYS A 106 6.34 -24.51 -28.52
CA LYS A 106 7.79 -24.27 -28.42
C LYS A 106 8.25 -22.92 -29.03
N GLU A 107 7.34 -21.96 -29.15
CA GLU A 107 7.66 -20.57 -29.50
C GLU A 107 8.28 -19.81 -28.32
N PHE A 108 8.03 -20.29 -27.09
CA PHE A 108 8.64 -19.79 -25.87
C PHE A 108 9.13 -20.95 -25.01
N ASP A 109 10.46 -21.14 -24.97
CA ASP A 109 11.09 -22.16 -24.14
C ASP A 109 11.23 -21.65 -22.70
N ILE A 110 10.35 -22.15 -21.83
CA ILE A 110 10.32 -21.78 -20.41
C ILE A 110 11.51 -22.37 -19.64
N ASP A 111 12.04 -23.51 -20.07
CA ASP A 111 13.13 -24.21 -19.39
C ASP A 111 14.49 -23.57 -19.74
N ALA A 112 14.64 -23.05 -20.96
CA ALA A 112 15.81 -22.27 -21.36
C ALA A 112 16.05 -21.03 -20.47
N LEU A 113 15.00 -20.49 -19.82
CA LEU A 113 15.12 -19.36 -18.89
C LEU A 113 16.06 -19.68 -17.70
N TYR A 114 16.20 -20.94 -17.31
CA TYR A 114 17.06 -21.34 -16.18
C TYR A 114 18.55 -21.26 -16.53
N SER A 115 18.91 -21.37 -17.81
CA SER A 115 20.29 -21.22 -18.30
C SER A 115 20.65 -19.79 -18.70
N MET A 116 19.67 -18.92 -18.93
CA MET A 116 19.91 -17.52 -19.33
C MET A 116 20.58 -16.71 -18.22
N SER A 117 21.28 -15.63 -18.59
CA SER A 117 21.63 -14.59 -17.62
C SER A 117 20.36 -13.92 -17.06
N ASP A 118 20.49 -13.26 -15.92
CA ASP A 118 19.33 -12.61 -15.28
C ASP A 118 18.69 -11.54 -16.19
N ASN A 119 19.50 -10.76 -16.91
CA ASN A 119 19.01 -9.74 -17.84
C ASN A 119 18.29 -10.35 -19.06
N GLU A 120 18.80 -11.46 -19.60
CA GLU A 120 18.18 -12.17 -20.72
C GLU A 120 16.84 -12.79 -20.29
N ALA A 121 16.80 -13.42 -19.12
CA ALA A 121 15.57 -13.99 -18.56
C ALA A 121 14.51 -12.90 -18.31
N ILE A 122 14.88 -11.75 -17.73
CA ILE A 122 13.97 -10.61 -17.53
C ILE A 122 13.42 -10.14 -18.89
N LYS A 123 14.29 -9.96 -19.90
CA LYS A 123 13.89 -9.49 -21.24
C LYS A 123 12.96 -10.49 -21.92
N SER A 124 13.28 -11.78 -21.85
CA SER A 124 12.47 -12.87 -22.42
C SER A 124 11.08 -12.92 -21.78
N LEU A 125 10.99 -12.99 -20.45
CA LEU A 125 9.72 -12.98 -19.71
C LEU A 125 8.91 -11.71 -19.98
N SER A 126 9.56 -10.54 -20.03
CA SER A 126 8.87 -9.25 -20.25
C SER A 126 8.39 -9.05 -21.69
N SER A 127 8.80 -9.89 -22.65
CA SER A 127 8.26 -9.85 -24.01
C SER A 127 6.88 -10.51 -24.12
N LEU A 128 6.49 -11.30 -23.11
CA LEU A 128 5.17 -11.92 -23.06
C LEU A 128 4.11 -10.88 -22.71
N LYS A 129 2.97 -10.95 -23.40
CA LYS A 129 1.85 -10.02 -23.18
C LYS A 129 1.36 -10.16 -21.74
N GLY A 130 1.16 -9.02 -21.06
CA GLY A 130 0.70 -9.00 -19.68
C GLY A 130 1.79 -9.22 -18.63
N ILE A 131 3.05 -9.44 -19.02
CA ILE A 131 4.18 -9.58 -18.11
C ILE A 131 5.06 -8.33 -18.22
N GLY A 132 5.05 -7.50 -17.18
CA GLY A 132 6.00 -6.39 -17.04
C GLY A 132 7.28 -6.84 -16.35
N GLN A 133 8.31 -5.99 -16.42
CA GLN A 133 9.60 -6.22 -15.75
C GLN A 133 9.47 -6.64 -14.28
N TRP A 134 8.65 -5.94 -13.49
CA TRP A 134 8.45 -6.29 -12.08
C TRP A 134 7.88 -7.72 -11.92
N THR A 135 6.92 -8.11 -12.77
CA THR A 135 6.35 -9.46 -12.73
C THR A 135 7.39 -10.52 -13.10
N ALA A 136 8.24 -10.25 -14.10
CA ALA A 136 9.34 -11.14 -14.47
C ALA A 136 10.34 -11.32 -13.31
N GLU A 137 10.77 -10.21 -12.70
CA GLU A 137 11.68 -10.21 -11.55
C GLU A 137 11.09 -10.99 -10.36
N MET A 138 9.80 -10.81 -10.04
CA MET A 138 9.15 -11.58 -8.96
C MET A 138 9.08 -13.07 -9.28
N ALA A 139 8.78 -13.45 -10.53
CA ALA A 139 8.76 -14.84 -10.96
C ALA A 139 10.15 -15.49 -10.86
N MET A 140 11.19 -14.74 -11.23
CA MET A 140 12.58 -15.18 -11.11
C MET A 140 13.00 -15.43 -9.67
N ILE A 141 12.61 -14.56 -8.73
CA ILE A 141 12.89 -14.74 -7.30
C ILE A 141 12.08 -15.93 -6.75
N PHE A 142 10.76 -15.88 -6.88
CA PHE A 142 9.86 -16.79 -6.15
C PHE A 142 9.52 -18.08 -6.90
N SER A 143 10.03 -18.31 -8.10
CA SER A 143 9.80 -19.54 -8.86
C SER A 143 11.11 -20.16 -9.33
N MET A 144 11.98 -19.34 -9.94
CA MET A 144 13.28 -19.81 -10.43
C MET A 144 14.38 -19.77 -9.37
N GLN A 145 14.11 -19.19 -8.19
CA GLN A 145 15.07 -19.04 -7.10
C GLN A 145 16.36 -18.30 -7.50
N ARG A 146 16.27 -17.35 -8.45
CA ARG A 146 17.41 -16.50 -8.83
C ARG A 146 17.83 -15.68 -7.61
N LYS A 147 19.13 -15.71 -7.29
CA LYS A 147 19.68 -15.08 -6.08
C LYS A 147 20.02 -13.60 -6.24
N ASN A 148 20.06 -13.08 -7.48
CA ASN A 148 20.65 -11.78 -7.78
C ASN A 148 19.73 -10.72 -8.41
N ILE A 149 18.44 -10.76 -8.09
CA ILE A 149 17.42 -9.84 -8.62
C ILE A 149 17.04 -8.79 -7.57
N LEU A 150 17.11 -7.51 -7.94
CA LEU A 150 16.63 -6.36 -7.16
C LEU A 150 15.76 -5.47 -8.06
N SER A 151 14.48 -5.29 -7.71
CA SER A 151 13.52 -4.60 -8.59
C SER A 151 13.41 -3.10 -8.31
N TYR A 152 13.76 -2.26 -9.30
CA TYR A 152 13.58 -0.80 -9.19
C TYR A 152 12.11 -0.37 -9.19
N LYS A 153 11.24 -1.18 -9.81
CA LYS A 153 9.80 -0.92 -9.90
C LYS A 153 9.04 -1.38 -8.66
N ASP A 154 9.70 -2.05 -7.73
CA ASP A 154 9.08 -2.49 -6.49
C ASP A 154 9.05 -1.35 -5.46
N LEU A 155 7.85 -0.80 -5.25
CA LEU A 155 7.64 0.33 -4.34
C LEU A 155 8.03 0.00 -2.88
N ALA A 156 7.94 -1.26 -2.46
CA ALA A 156 8.32 -1.66 -1.11
C ALA A 156 9.85 -1.69 -0.97
N ILE A 157 10.58 -2.20 -1.98
CA ILE A 157 12.05 -2.12 -2.03
C ILE A 157 12.51 -0.67 -2.04
N ILE A 158 11.94 0.19 -2.90
CA ILE A 158 12.29 1.62 -2.94
C ILE A 158 12.00 2.27 -1.59
N ARG A 159 10.86 1.98 -0.97
CA ARG A 159 10.51 2.46 0.38
C ARG A 159 11.55 2.01 1.41
N ALA A 160 11.95 0.75 1.41
CA ALA A 160 12.94 0.21 2.33
C ALA A 160 14.30 0.86 2.17
N ILE A 161 14.75 1.08 0.93
CA ILE A 161 16.01 1.79 0.65
C ILE A 161 15.93 3.23 1.20
N LYS A 162 14.84 3.95 0.95
CA LYS A 162 14.63 5.30 1.50
C LYS A 162 14.71 5.31 3.02
N MET A 163 14.05 4.36 3.66
CA MET A 163 14.09 4.18 5.11
C MET A 163 15.51 3.88 5.60
N LEU A 164 16.18 2.89 4.99
CA LEU A 164 17.48 2.40 5.41
C LEU A 164 18.58 3.47 5.30
N TYR A 165 18.57 4.23 4.21
CA TYR A 165 19.62 5.22 3.94
C TYR A 165 19.24 6.65 4.30
N GLY A 166 17.97 6.92 4.61
CA GLY A 166 17.46 8.27 4.86
C GLY A 166 17.29 9.09 3.58
N TYR A 167 17.05 8.42 2.44
CA TYR A 167 16.89 9.10 1.15
C TYR A 167 15.49 9.71 1.00
N LYS A 168 15.43 10.97 0.57
CA LYS A 168 14.16 11.61 0.17
C LYS A 168 13.58 10.96 -1.08
N ASP A 169 14.44 10.54 -2.00
CA ASP A 169 14.09 9.71 -3.16
C ASP A 169 15.25 8.85 -3.63
N VAL A 170 14.96 7.83 -4.45
CA VAL A 170 15.97 6.91 -5.00
C VAL A 170 15.94 7.01 -6.51
N ASP A 171 16.90 7.73 -7.07
CA ASP A 171 17.10 7.75 -8.51
C ASP A 171 17.72 6.42 -9.00
N LYS A 172 17.68 6.23 -10.32
CA LYS A 172 18.17 5.01 -10.95
C LYS A 172 19.66 4.76 -10.70
N ILE A 173 20.48 5.81 -10.67
CA ILE A 173 21.93 5.71 -10.46
C ILE A 173 22.23 5.22 -9.04
N THR A 174 21.53 5.75 -8.05
CA THR A 174 21.63 5.36 -6.64
C THR A 174 21.18 3.92 -6.46
N PHE A 175 20.08 3.54 -7.11
CA PHE A 175 19.59 2.18 -7.11
C PHE A 175 20.60 1.20 -7.71
N GLU A 176 21.16 1.48 -8.89
CA GLU A 176 22.15 0.64 -9.55
C GLU A 176 23.43 0.46 -8.70
N LYS A 177 23.82 1.47 -7.92
CA LYS A 177 24.93 1.33 -6.95
C LYS A 177 24.62 0.34 -5.84
N LEU A 178 23.38 0.31 -5.35
CA LEU A 178 22.94 -0.66 -4.34
C LEU A 178 22.80 -2.05 -4.93
N GLU A 179 22.26 -2.17 -6.14
CA GLU A 179 22.19 -3.42 -6.89
C GLU A 179 23.59 -4.05 -7.04
N LYS A 180 24.57 -3.26 -7.51
CA LYS A 180 25.98 -3.69 -7.59
C LYS A 180 26.58 -4.07 -6.23
N ARG A 181 26.18 -3.37 -5.15
CA ARG A 181 26.65 -3.66 -3.78
C ARG A 181 26.13 -5.00 -3.27
N TYR A 182 24.87 -5.33 -3.57
CA TYR A 182 24.24 -6.56 -3.11
C TYR A 182 24.55 -7.77 -3.98
N SER A 183 24.98 -7.54 -5.22
CA SER A 183 25.41 -8.61 -6.12
C SER A 183 26.51 -9.47 -5.50
N PRO A 184 26.44 -10.83 -5.57
CA PRO A 184 25.50 -11.63 -6.36
C PRO A 184 24.22 -12.08 -5.61
N PHE A 185 23.86 -11.44 -4.50
CA PHE A 185 22.79 -11.86 -3.58
C PHE A 185 21.68 -10.81 -3.43
N ALA A 186 21.40 -10.06 -4.50
CA ALA A 186 20.43 -8.96 -4.46
C ALA A 186 18.98 -9.41 -4.18
N SER A 187 18.61 -10.66 -4.47
CA SER A 187 17.30 -11.21 -4.09
C SER A 187 17.20 -11.48 -2.59
N ILE A 188 18.30 -11.94 -1.98
CA ILE A 188 18.36 -12.09 -0.52
C ILE A 188 18.24 -10.72 0.14
N ALA A 189 18.90 -9.69 -0.41
CA ALA A 189 18.73 -8.31 0.06
C ALA A 189 17.27 -7.84 -0.10
N SER A 190 16.60 -8.20 -1.20
CA SER A 190 15.18 -7.90 -1.43
C SER A 190 14.28 -8.47 -0.32
N LEU A 191 14.56 -9.70 0.16
CA LEU A 191 13.83 -10.31 1.28
C LEU A 191 13.86 -9.42 2.52
N TYR A 192 15.05 -8.95 2.91
CA TYR A 192 15.20 -8.05 4.04
C TYR A 192 14.60 -6.67 3.80
N LEU A 193 14.74 -6.12 2.59
CA LEU A 193 14.14 -4.85 2.22
C LEU A 193 12.61 -4.92 2.33
N TRP A 194 11.95 -6.01 1.94
CA TRP A 194 10.52 -6.18 2.15
C TRP A 194 10.13 -6.20 3.64
N GLU A 195 10.91 -6.86 4.49
CA GLU A 195 10.64 -6.89 5.94
C GLU A 195 10.88 -5.52 6.60
N ILE A 196 11.88 -4.77 6.14
CA ILE A 196 12.09 -3.36 6.54
C ILE A 196 10.87 -2.53 6.11
N ALA A 197 10.43 -2.69 4.85
CA ALA A 197 9.28 -1.98 4.33
C ALA A 197 8.00 -2.31 5.09
N SER A 198 7.85 -3.53 5.63
CA SER A 198 6.70 -3.93 6.42
C SER A 198 6.77 -3.49 7.89
N GLY A 199 7.85 -2.83 8.31
CA GLY A 199 7.97 -2.27 9.67
C GLY A 199 8.67 -3.17 10.69
N LYS A 200 9.29 -4.29 10.29
CA LYS A 200 10.03 -5.15 11.23
C LYS A 200 11.38 -4.57 11.67
N TRP A 201 11.73 -3.38 11.19
CA TRP A 201 12.93 -2.63 11.56
C TRP A 201 12.55 -1.25 12.10
N ASP A 202 13.09 -0.90 13.27
CA ASP A 202 12.88 0.40 13.94
C ASP A 202 14.23 1.15 14.01
N PHE A 203 14.22 2.40 13.56
CA PHE A 203 15.39 3.27 13.43
C PHE A 203 15.74 4.02 14.73
N SER A 204 14.94 3.86 15.80
CA SER A 204 15.07 4.60 17.06
C SER A 204 16.43 4.44 17.78
N ASN A 205 17.25 3.45 17.42
CA ASN A 205 18.50 3.13 18.10
C ASN A 205 19.79 3.71 17.48
N ASP A 206 19.75 4.34 16.31
CA ASP A 206 20.97 4.89 15.67
C ASP A 206 21.14 6.39 15.94
N LYS A 207 21.41 6.74 17.21
CA LYS A 207 21.93 8.06 17.58
C LYS A 207 23.40 8.18 17.17
N ASN A 208 23.66 8.57 15.92
CA ASN A 208 24.96 9.14 15.53
C ASN A 208 24.87 9.96 14.24
N THR A 209 24.24 11.13 14.33
CA THR A 209 24.53 12.25 13.43
C THR A 209 24.58 13.53 14.26
N LYS A 210 25.80 14.02 14.44
CA LYS A 210 26.13 15.23 15.19
C LYS A 210 25.41 16.45 14.63
N LYS A 211 24.94 17.28 15.56
CA LYS A 211 24.61 18.71 15.40
C LYS A 211 25.64 19.42 14.52
N GLN A 212 25.18 20.12 13.49
CA GLN A 212 25.68 21.45 13.19
C GLN A 212 24.48 22.38 12.99
N SER A 213 24.30 23.23 13.98
CA SER A 213 23.36 24.34 14.00
C SER A 213 23.84 25.45 13.06
N LEU A 214 22.94 26.02 12.27
CA LEU A 214 23.00 27.43 11.90
C LEU A 214 21.59 28.01 11.99
N ASN A 215 21.47 28.87 13.01
CA ASN A 215 20.45 29.85 13.37
C ASN A 215 19.33 30.17 12.36
N SER A 216 18.08 30.03 12.84
CA SER A 216 17.11 31.10 12.75
C SER A 216 16.04 30.94 13.84
N ASN A 217 15.97 31.94 14.71
CA ASN A 217 15.02 32.06 15.80
C ASN A 217 13.57 31.96 15.32
N HIS A 218 12.83 30.95 15.80
CA HIS A 218 11.43 31.13 16.16
C HIS A 218 11.04 30.18 17.29
N LEU A 219 10.61 30.79 18.39
CA LEU A 219 10.13 30.14 19.59
C LEU A 219 8.97 29.18 19.26
N TYR A 220 9.13 27.90 19.57
CA TYR A 220 8.05 27.03 20.01
C TYR A 220 8.55 26.15 21.15
N SER A 221 7.99 26.34 22.35
CA SER A 221 8.27 25.52 23.52
C SER A 221 7.55 24.17 23.44
N LYS A 222 8.29 23.10 23.78
CA LYS A 222 7.85 21.81 24.36
C LYS A 222 6.35 21.51 24.33
N ASN A 223 5.95 20.65 23.41
CA ASN A 223 5.08 19.50 23.67
C ASN A 223 5.41 18.42 22.63
N ASP A 224 5.75 17.23 23.12
CA ASP A 224 6.11 16.02 22.34
C ASP A 224 4.88 15.50 21.56
N GLU A 225 4.37 16.27 20.60
CA GLU A 225 3.30 15.81 19.74
C GLU A 225 3.83 14.70 18.84
N LYS A 226 3.44 13.45 19.10
CA LYS A 226 3.70 12.32 18.22
C LYS A 226 2.77 12.39 17.01
N PHE A 227 3.30 12.81 15.87
CA PHE A 227 2.55 12.87 14.62
C PHE A 227 3.38 12.40 13.45
N ALA A 228 2.71 12.07 12.36
CA ALA A 228 3.32 11.83 11.07
C ALA A 228 2.50 12.48 9.96
N VAL A 229 3.18 12.91 8.91
CA VAL A 229 2.56 13.46 7.71
C VAL A 229 2.78 12.51 6.54
N TYR A 230 1.69 12.19 5.85
CA TYR A 230 1.69 11.31 4.70
C TYR A 230 1.26 12.07 3.46
N LYS A 231 1.88 11.75 2.33
CA LYS A 231 1.45 12.26 1.03
C LYS A 231 0.27 11.44 0.51
N PHE A 232 -0.67 12.07 -0.15
CA PHE A 232 -1.75 11.42 -0.89
C PHE A 232 -2.09 12.28 -2.13
N ASP A 233 -2.99 11.80 -2.98
CA ASP A 233 -3.29 12.42 -4.28
C ASP A 233 -3.73 13.89 -4.20
N PHE A 234 -4.22 14.32 -3.03
CA PHE A 234 -4.72 15.69 -2.81
C PHE A 234 -3.87 16.47 -1.79
N GLY A 235 -2.59 16.14 -1.66
CA GLY A 235 -1.62 16.88 -0.85
C GLY A 235 -1.08 16.03 0.31
N TYR A 236 -1.19 16.54 1.53
CA TYR A 236 -0.66 15.88 2.71
C TYR A 236 -1.71 15.69 3.80
N ILE A 237 -1.62 14.60 4.55
CA ILE A 237 -2.48 14.31 5.69
C ILE A 237 -1.60 14.12 6.93
N LYS A 238 -1.81 14.97 7.93
CA LYS A 238 -1.20 14.87 9.25
C LYS A 238 -2.05 13.96 10.12
N ILE A 239 -1.43 12.95 10.71
CA ILE A 239 -2.02 12.02 11.65
C ILE A 239 -1.24 12.16 12.95
N ALA A 240 -1.90 12.55 14.04
CA ALA A 240 -1.29 12.66 15.35
C ALA A 240 -1.96 11.72 16.34
N HIS A 241 -1.17 11.24 17.30
CA HIS A 241 -1.63 10.40 18.38
C HIS A 241 -1.06 10.89 19.71
N GLU A 242 -1.71 10.47 20.78
CA GLU A 242 -1.25 10.60 22.15
C GLU A 242 -1.48 9.23 22.79
N ASP A 243 -0.44 8.69 23.41
CA ASP A 243 -0.35 7.27 23.77
C ASP A 243 -0.69 6.37 22.56
N GLU A 244 -1.43 5.30 22.78
CA GLU A 244 -1.90 4.34 21.76
C GLU A 244 -3.25 4.76 21.13
N LYS A 245 -3.58 6.06 21.07
CA LYS A 245 -4.86 6.54 20.52
C LYS A 245 -4.69 7.70 19.55
N ILE A 246 -5.36 7.61 18.40
CA ILE A 246 -5.43 8.68 17.42
C ILE A 246 -6.19 9.87 17.99
N LYS A 247 -5.58 11.05 17.89
CA LYS A 247 -6.17 12.31 18.34
C LYS A 247 -6.45 13.28 17.20
N LEU A 248 -5.76 13.12 16.06
CA LEU A 248 -5.89 14.03 14.93
C LEU A 248 -5.67 13.31 13.60
N ILE A 249 -6.55 13.59 12.64
CA ILE A 249 -6.39 13.31 11.21
C ILE A 249 -6.84 14.56 10.47
N LYS A 250 -5.92 15.24 9.79
CA LYS A 250 -6.22 16.50 9.10
C LYS A 250 -5.37 16.69 7.86
N ARG A 251 -5.98 17.20 6.78
CA ARG A 251 -5.23 17.67 5.61
C ARG A 251 -4.34 18.86 5.98
N VAL A 252 -3.11 18.86 5.49
CA VAL A 252 -2.15 19.96 5.62
C VAL A 252 -1.58 20.31 4.24
N PHE A 253 -1.16 21.57 4.09
CA PHE A 253 -0.56 22.10 2.87
C PHE A 253 0.90 22.38 3.17
N ASP A 254 1.79 21.97 2.26
CA ASP A 254 3.23 22.25 2.27
C ASP A 254 3.90 22.07 3.65
N PRO A 255 3.81 20.86 4.25
CA PRO A 255 4.38 20.60 5.56
C PRO A 255 5.91 20.74 5.50
N LEU A 256 6.46 21.58 6.39
CA LEU A 256 7.90 21.71 6.61
C LEU A 256 8.42 20.59 7.53
N ASP A 257 7.56 20.08 8.41
CA ASP A 257 7.83 18.97 9.31
C ASP A 257 6.87 17.80 9.03
N PHE A 258 7.46 16.63 8.78
CA PHE A 258 6.72 15.40 8.49
C PHE A 258 6.50 14.53 9.72
N GLY A 259 7.04 14.92 10.88
CA GLY A 259 6.97 14.15 12.11
C GLY A 259 7.60 12.75 11.97
N THR A 260 7.19 11.83 12.86
CA THR A 260 7.67 10.45 12.93
C THR A 260 6.50 9.48 12.73
N LYS A 261 6.61 8.63 11.71
CA LYS A 261 5.64 7.56 11.45
C LYS A 261 5.73 6.50 12.54
N THR A 262 4.59 6.11 13.09
CA THR A 262 4.43 5.00 14.02
C THR A 262 3.52 3.93 13.41
N ASP A 263 3.46 2.74 14.01
CA ASP A 263 2.55 1.68 13.56
C ASP A 263 1.10 2.14 13.59
N LEU A 264 0.72 2.88 14.62
CA LEU A 264 -0.61 3.45 14.76
C LEU A 264 -0.92 4.49 13.67
N THR A 265 -0.01 5.41 13.34
CA THR A 265 -0.25 6.37 12.25
C THR A 265 -0.23 5.70 10.88
N ASN A 266 0.57 4.64 10.69
CA ASN A 266 0.59 3.84 9.46
C ASN A 266 -0.70 3.05 9.25
N LEU A 267 -1.22 2.41 10.30
CA LEU A 267 -2.50 1.70 10.28
C LEU A 267 -3.63 2.60 9.77
N VAL A 268 -3.73 3.80 10.34
CA VAL A 268 -4.72 4.80 9.91
C VAL A 268 -4.49 5.22 8.48
N TYR A 269 -3.25 5.50 8.09
CA TYR A 269 -2.93 5.94 6.73
C TYR A 269 -3.28 4.87 5.69
N PHE A 270 -3.03 3.58 5.96
CA PHE A 270 -3.41 2.51 5.04
C PHE A 270 -4.91 2.37 4.89
N GLN A 271 -5.69 2.49 5.98
CA GLN A 271 -7.15 2.53 5.88
C GLN A 271 -7.63 3.75 5.08
N LEU A 272 -6.99 4.92 5.24
CA LEU A 272 -7.29 6.10 4.42
C LEU A 272 -6.96 5.88 2.94
N LEU A 273 -5.87 5.19 2.60
CA LEU A 273 -5.57 4.85 1.21
C LEU A 273 -6.62 3.92 0.61
N ASP A 274 -7.06 2.89 1.34
CA ASP A 274 -8.15 2.03 0.90
C ASP A 274 -9.46 2.81 0.69
N TYR A 275 -9.76 3.75 1.60
CA TYR A 275 -10.87 4.68 1.45
C TYR A 275 -10.73 5.50 0.16
N PHE A 276 -9.57 6.13 -0.08
CA PHE A 276 -9.35 6.98 -1.26
C PHE A 276 -9.40 6.20 -2.58
N ASP A 277 -9.06 4.91 -2.56
CA ASP A 277 -9.20 3.99 -3.71
C ASP A 277 -10.67 3.60 -3.99
N GLY A 278 -11.62 4.12 -3.20
CA GLY A 278 -13.04 3.85 -3.35
C GLY A 278 -13.44 2.46 -2.84
N LYS A 279 -12.68 1.88 -1.91
CA LYS A 279 -13.10 0.67 -1.19
C LYS A 279 -14.05 1.09 -0.06
N LYS A 280 -15.09 0.29 0.16
CA LYS A 280 -15.91 0.41 1.37
C LYS A 280 -15.11 -0.14 2.54
N ILE A 281 -14.76 0.73 3.48
CA ILE A 281 -13.97 0.35 4.66
C ILE A 281 -14.72 0.65 5.95
N GLU A 282 -14.49 -0.18 6.95
CA GLU A 282 -14.79 0.13 8.34
C GLU A 282 -13.48 0.54 9.01
N PHE A 283 -13.40 1.79 9.43
CA PHE A 283 -12.21 2.27 10.10
C PHE A 283 -12.10 1.61 11.48
N ASN A 284 -10.98 0.93 11.72
CA ASN A 284 -10.72 0.23 12.97
C ASN A 284 -9.35 0.63 13.52
N PHE A 285 -9.35 1.58 14.45
CA PHE A 285 -8.17 1.99 15.21
C PHE A 285 -8.61 2.67 16.52
N PRO A 286 -7.79 2.60 17.57
CA PRO A 286 -8.06 3.29 18.82
C PRO A 286 -7.98 4.81 18.61
N TYR A 287 -8.97 5.56 19.09
CA TYR A 287 -9.02 7.02 18.99
C TYR A 287 -9.62 7.67 20.24
N PHE A 288 -9.39 8.97 20.38
CA PHE A 288 -10.15 9.80 21.32
C PHE A 288 -10.49 11.15 20.70
N LEU A 289 -11.62 11.72 21.12
CA LEU A 289 -12.08 13.01 20.65
C LEU A 289 -11.91 14.06 21.75
N LYS A 290 -10.95 14.97 21.57
CA LYS A 290 -10.74 16.11 22.48
C LYS A 290 -11.62 17.28 22.06
N GLY A 291 -12.58 17.65 22.91
CA GLY A 291 -13.53 18.74 22.64
C GLY A 291 -14.53 18.93 23.78
N THR A 292 -15.41 19.93 23.64
CA THR A 292 -16.50 20.18 24.59
C THR A 292 -17.52 19.04 24.56
N ASN A 293 -18.35 18.92 25.61
CA ASN A 293 -19.42 17.93 25.64
C ASN A 293 -20.37 18.07 24.43
N PHE A 294 -20.67 19.31 24.02
CA PHE A 294 -21.45 19.57 22.82
C PHE A 294 -20.76 19.03 21.55
N GLN A 295 -19.46 19.33 21.36
CA GLN A 295 -18.70 18.84 20.21
C GLN A 295 -18.65 17.31 20.15
N LYS A 296 -18.37 16.65 21.28
CA LYS A 296 -18.35 15.18 21.37
C LYS A 296 -19.71 14.57 21.01
N ARG A 297 -20.83 15.14 21.49
CA ARG A 297 -22.18 14.69 21.09
C ARG A 297 -22.40 14.80 19.58
N VAL A 298 -22.01 15.93 18.99
CA VAL A 298 -22.08 16.11 17.53
C VAL A 298 -21.25 15.05 16.81
N TRP A 299 -19.96 14.91 17.13
CA TRP A 299 -19.06 13.97 16.45
C TRP A 299 -19.51 12.51 16.59
N ASN A 300 -20.03 12.12 17.75
CA ASN A 300 -20.61 10.78 17.96
C ASN A 300 -21.87 10.55 17.10
N GLU A 301 -22.69 11.58 16.88
CA GLU A 301 -23.83 11.49 15.97
C GLU A 301 -23.38 11.40 14.50
N LEU A 302 -22.27 12.06 14.13
CA LEU A 302 -21.71 11.95 12.78
C LEU A 302 -21.26 10.52 12.45
N LEU A 303 -20.66 9.81 13.41
CA LEU A 303 -20.21 8.42 13.23
C LEU A 303 -21.34 7.46 12.88
N LYS A 304 -22.60 7.81 13.17
CA LYS A 304 -23.79 7.01 12.83
C LYS A 304 -24.24 7.20 11.38
N ILE A 305 -23.73 8.19 10.65
CA ILE A 305 -24.12 8.44 9.27
C ILE A 305 -23.47 7.39 8.38
N PRO A 306 -24.21 6.53 7.66
CA PRO A 306 -23.62 5.48 6.82
C PRO A 306 -22.84 6.03 5.62
N TYR A 307 -21.99 5.18 5.05
CA TYR A 307 -21.22 5.47 3.83
C TYR A 307 -22.13 5.88 2.66
N GLY A 308 -21.82 7.01 2.01
CA GLY A 308 -22.59 7.51 0.87
C GLY A 308 -23.99 8.04 1.22
N LYS A 309 -24.34 8.13 2.50
CA LYS A 309 -25.54 8.82 2.99
C LYS A 309 -25.16 10.18 3.54
N THR A 310 -26.08 11.13 3.44
CA THR A 310 -25.91 12.48 3.97
C THR A 310 -26.98 12.79 5.00
N LYS A 311 -26.66 13.70 5.92
CA LYS A 311 -27.63 14.33 6.83
C LYS A 311 -27.49 15.85 6.74
N THR A 312 -28.53 16.60 7.05
CA THR A 312 -28.47 18.05 7.16
C THR A 312 -27.98 18.49 8.54
N TYR A 313 -27.43 19.70 8.64
CA TYR A 313 -27.08 20.28 9.94
C TYR A 313 -28.26 20.30 10.92
N LYS A 314 -29.49 20.48 10.42
CA LYS A 314 -30.73 20.48 11.23
C LYS A 314 -31.05 19.09 11.77
N GLU A 315 -30.89 18.05 10.96
CA GLU A 315 -31.10 16.67 11.40
C GLU A 315 -30.12 16.27 12.50
N ILE A 316 -28.85 16.67 12.40
CA ILE A 316 -27.88 16.45 13.47
C ILE A 316 -28.27 17.23 14.72
N ALA A 317 -28.69 18.50 14.58
CA ALA A 317 -29.13 19.34 15.70
C ALA A 317 -30.32 18.70 16.46
N ILE A 318 -31.31 18.18 15.73
CA ILE A 318 -32.43 17.43 16.30
C ILE A 318 -31.93 16.15 17.01
N ALA A 319 -31.06 15.37 16.36
CA ALA A 319 -30.58 14.10 16.91
C ALA A 319 -29.75 14.26 18.20
N ILE A 320 -29.08 15.39 18.40
CA ILE A 320 -28.36 15.70 19.65
C ILE A 320 -29.23 16.38 20.72
N GLY A 321 -30.54 16.57 20.46
CA GLY A 321 -31.50 17.15 21.39
C GLY A 321 -31.55 18.67 21.43
N ASP A 322 -30.99 19.37 20.43
CA ASP A 322 -31.06 20.84 20.33
C ASP A 322 -31.38 21.28 18.90
N PRO A 323 -32.68 21.28 18.50
CA PRO A 323 -33.11 21.59 17.13
C PRO A 323 -32.67 22.97 16.62
N ARG A 324 -32.35 23.91 17.52
CA ARG A 324 -31.91 25.28 17.16
C ARG A 324 -30.40 25.37 16.93
N ALA A 325 -29.64 24.33 17.24
CA ALA A 325 -28.18 24.33 17.22
C ALA A 325 -27.54 24.11 15.84
N SER A 326 -28.26 24.24 14.72
CA SER A 326 -27.73 23.96 13.37
C SER A 326 -26.41 24.71 13.08
N ARG A 327 -26.31 25.99 13.47
CA ARG A 327 -25.07 26.77 13.33
C ARG A 327 -23.95 26.27 14.24
N ALA A 328 -24.28 25.89 15.48
CA ALA A 328 -23.33 25.34 16.44
C ALA A 328 -22.81 23.95 16.00
N VAL A 329 -23.65 23.13 15.38
CA VAL A 329 -23.23 21.88 14.72
C VAL A 329 -22.22 22.19 13.61
N GLY A 330 -22.47 23.19 12.78
CA GLY A 330 -21.52 23.65 11.76
C GLY A 330 -20.15 24.02 12.34
N MET A 331 -20.13 24.76 13.45
CA MET A 331 -18.89 25.10 14.16
C MET A 331 -18.20 23.87 14.77
N ALA A 332 -18.96 22.92 15.33
CA ALA A 332 -18.42 21.66 15.83
C ALA A 332 -17.81 20.80 14.71
N ASN A 333 -18.43 20.76 13.53
CA ASN A 333 -17.89 20.07 12.35
C ASN A 333 -16.57 20.70 11.86
N ASN A 334 -16.45 22.02 11.90
CA ASN A 334 -15.21 22.73 11.55
C ASN A 334 -14.05 22.37 12.51
N LYS A 335 -14.37 22.08 13.78
CA LYS A 335 -13.42 21.70 14.82
C LYS A 335 -13.19 20.18 14.92
N ASN A 336 -13.74 19.38 14.01
CA ASN A 336 -13.53 17.94 14.00
C ASN A 336 -12.03 17.61 13.90
N PRO A 337 -11.42 16.98 14.93
CA PRO A 337 -9.99 16.73 14.94
C PRO A 337 -9.59 15.51 14.08
N ILE A 338 -10.51 14.57 13.83
CA ILE A 338 -10.23 13.31 13.12
C ILE A 338 -11.10 13.26 11.86
N SER A 339 -10.77 14.14 10.90
CA SER A 339 -11.51 14.26 9.63
C SER A 339 -11.48 12.96 8.82
N ILE A 340 -12.47 12.79 7.94
CA ILE A 340 -12.75 11.57 7.14
C ILE A 340 -13.26 10.41 7.99
N PHE A 341 -12.59 10.07 9.09
CA PHE A 341 -13.06 9.05 10.03
C PHE A 341 -14.35 9.49 10.73
N VAL A 342 -14.33 10.63 11.41
CA VAL A 342 -15.56 11.31 11.85
C VAL A 342 -16.11 12.04 10.61
N PRO A 343 -17.21 11.58 10.00
CA PRO A 343 -17.51 11.87 8.61
C PRO A 343 -18.26 13.20 8.44
N CYS A 344 -17.64 14.31 8.85
CA CYS A 344 -18.26 15.64 8.75
C CYS A 344 -18.48 16.11 7.31
N HIS A 345 -17.84 15.47 6.32
CA HIS A 345 -18.10 15.68 4.88
C HIS A 345 -19.50 15.19 4.45
N ARG A 346 -20.13 14.29 5.22
CA ARG A 346 -21.49 13.79 4.97
C ARG A 346 -22.60 14.75 5.42
N VAL A 347 -22.26 15.87 6.07
CA VAL A 347 -23.26 16.85 6.54
C VAL A 347 -23.47 17.97 5.54
N VAL A 348 -24.71 18.21 5.10
CA VAL A 348 -25.04 19.17 4.02
C VAL A 348 -26.02 20.26 4.47
N GLY A 349 -26.21 21.28 3.63
CA GLY A 349 -27.23 22.30 3.85
C GLY A 349 -28.65 21.73 3.77
N SER A 350 -29.65 22.45 4.31
CA SER A 350 -31.06 22.01 4.30
C SER A 350 -31.65 21.82 2.90
N ASN A 351 -31.09 22.48 1.89
CA ASN A 351 -31.45 22.34 0.48
C ASN A 351 -30.56 21.32 -0.27
N GLY A 352 -29.80 20.50 0.44
CA GLY A 352 -28.87 19.54 -0.15
C GLY A 352 -27.57 20.14 -0.69
N LYS A 353 -27.40 21.48 -0.67
CA LYS A 353 -26.17 22.10 -1.16
C LYS A 353 -24.97 21.74 -0.28
N LEU A 354 -23.84 21.48 -0.94
CA LEU A 354 -22.55 21.34 -0.26
C LEU A 354 -22.11 22.72 0.23
N VAL A 355 -22.23 22.92 1.54
CA VAL A 355 -21.77 24.15 2.20
C VAL A 355 -20.77 23.78 3.28
N GLY A 356 -19.69 24.56 3.38
CA GLY A 356 -18.69 24.51 4.46
C GLY A 356 -17.94 23.18 4.61
N TYR A 357 -16.62 23.24 4.56
CA TYR A 357 -15.76 22.14 4.97
C TYR A 357 -14.41 22.69 5.39
N ALA A 358 -13.85 22.20 6.50
CA ALA A 358 -12.60 22.74 7.05
C ALA A 358 -11.42 22.65 6.07
N THR A 359 -11.48 21.76 5.06
CA THR A 359 -10.44 21.59 4.05
C THR A 359 -10.93 21.89 2.62
N GLY A 360 -12.00 22.68 2.48
CA GLY A 360 -12.55 23.11 1.18
C GLY A 360 -13.73 22.27 0.67
N VAL A 361 -14.67 22.91 -0.02
CA VAL A 361 -15.88 22.25 -0.55
C VAL A 361 -15.53 21.21 -1.63
N ASP A 362 -14.50 21.44 -2.42
CA ASP A 362 -14.03 20.49 -3.45
C ASP A 362 -13.62 19.14 -2.84
N MET A 363 -12.92 19.18 -1.70
CA MET A 363 -12.55 17.97 -0.97
C MET A 363 -13.79 17.23 -0.47
N LYS A 364 -14.80 17.96 0.02
CA LYS A 364 -16.06 17.37 0.48
C LYS A 364 -16.82 16.67 -0.65
N GLU A 365 -16.92 17.32 -1.81
CA GLU A 365 -17.55 16.74 -2.99
C GLU A 365 -16.83 15.46 -3.45
N MET A 366 -15.50 15.51 -3.49
CA MET A 366 -14.67 14.37 -3.85
C MET A 366 -14.85 13.19 -2.88
N LEU A 367 -14.83 13.44 -1.56
CA LEU A 367 -15.05 12.41 -0.55
C LEU A 367 -16.42 11.74 -0.76
N LEU A 368 -17.48 12.50 -1.03
CA LEU A 368 -18.80 11.95 -1.33
C LEU A 368 -18.83 11.13 -2.63
N LYS A 369 -18.09 11.55 -3.68
CA LYS A 369 -17.95 10.79 -4.93
C LYS A 369 -17.25 9.44 -4.70
N ILE A 370 -16.19 9.43 -3.91
CA ILE A 370 -15.48 8.21 -3.49
C ILE A 370 -16.46 7.26 -2.80
N GLU A 371 -17.27 7.78 -1.87
CA GLU A 371 -18.24 6.96 -1.15
C GLU A 371 -19.38 6.43 -2.03
N LYS A 372 -19.86 7.24 -2.97
CA LYS A 372 -20.88 6.83 -3.94
C LYS A 372 -20.37 5.70 -4.83
N LYS A 373 -19.15 5.83 -5.37
CA LYS A 373 -18.50 4.80 -6.20
C LYS A 373 -18.31 3.48 -5.43
N ALA A 374 -18.00 3.56 -4.14
CA ALA A 374 -17.87 2.37 -3.29
C ALA A 374 -19.21 1.63 -3.09
N ASN A 375 -20.34 2.36 -3.07
CA ASN A 375 -21.68 1.77 -2.94
C ASN A 375 -22.22 1.21 -4.26
N GLU A 376 -21.77 1.71 -5.42
CA GLU A 376 -22.19 1.23 -6.76
C GLU A 376 -21.46 -0.05 -7.22
N LYS A 377 -20.40 -0.48 -6.50
CA LYS A 377 -19.66 -1.73 -6.78
C LYS A 377 -20.25 -2.97 -6.07
N LEU A 378 -21.50 -2.87 -5.61
CA LEU A 378 -22.34 -4.00 -5.15
C LEU A 378 -23.17 -4.52 -6.32
#